data_AF-A0A0G4MA47-F1
#
_entry.id   AF-A0A0G4MA47-F1
#
_cell.length_a   1.000
_cell.length_b   1.000
_cell.length_c   1.000
_cell.angle_alpha   90.00
_cell.angle_beta   90.00
_cell.angle_gamma   90.00
#
_symmetry.space_group_name_H-M   'P 1'
#
loop_
_entity.id
_entity.type
_entity.pdbx_description
1 polymer ?
#
loop_
_entity_poly.entity_id
_entity_poly.type
_entity_poly.pdbx_seq_one_letter_code
_entity_poly.pdbx_strand_id
1 'polypeptide(L)'
;MFTSPRPVVFMVCGHSIHAKCYDQHMQSSYKCPICNRSLLNMQSQFRQLELSILSQPMPLELRNTRAVILCNDCSGKSTVPYHWLGLKCAICNSYNTAQIRLENS
;
A
#
# COMPACT_ATOMS: atom_id res chain seq x y z
N MET A 1 21.38 -23.73 9.42
CA MET A 1 20.33 -23.23 10.34
C MET A 1 20.81 -21.90 10.90
N PHE A 2 20.18 -20.79 10.55
CA PHE A 2 20.60 -19.44 10.98
C PHE A 2 19.92 -19.08 12.31
N THR A 3 20.41 -19.61 13.42
CA THR A 3 19.93 -19.23 14.76
C THR A 3 20.71 -18.01 15.24
N SER A 4 20.32 -16.83 14.75
CA SER A 4 20.70 -15.57 15.39
C SER A 4 20.02 -15.51 16.77
N PRO A 5 20.74 -15.29 17.88
CA PRO A 5 20.16 -15.22 19.23
C PRO A 5 19.40 -13.90 19.48
N ARG A 6 19.20 -13.09 18.45
CA ARG A 6 18.59 -11.76 18.57
C ARG A 6 17.07 -11.89 18.75
N PRO A 7 16.47 -11.08 19.62
CA PRO A 7 15.02 -11.10 19.82
C PRO A 7 14.31 -10.81 18.50
N VAL A 8 13.25 -11.57 18.25
CA VAL A 8 12.37 -11.41 17.08
C VAL A 8 11.05 -10.81 17.52
N VAL A 9 10.46 -10.00 16.65
CA VAL A 9 9.10 -9.49 16.78
C VAL A 9 8.23 -10.06 15.66
N PHE A 10 6.98 -10.35 15.97
CA PHE A 10 5.97 -10.74 15.00
C PHE A 10 5.15 -9.52 14.63
N MET A 11 5.18 -9.16 13.35
CA MET A 11 4.41 -8.04 12.81
C MET A 11 2.93 -8.42 12.67
N VAL A 12 2.05 -7.42 12.56
CA VAL A 12 0.59 -7.64 12.40
C VAL A 12 0.21 -8.44 11.15
N CYS A 13 1.11 -8.53 10.17
CA CYS A 13 0.95 -9.37 8.99
C CYS A 13 1.35 -10.84 9.19
N GLY A 14 1.84 -11.21 10.38
CA GLY A 14 2.30 -12.56 10.74
C GLY A 14 3.78 -12.86 10.47
N HIS A 15 4.48 -12.02 9.71
CA HIS A 15 5.91 -12.20 9.44
C HIS A 15 6.78 -11.75 10.61
N SER A 16 7.91 -12.44 10.81
CA SER A 16 8.87 -12.13 11.86
C SER A 16 10.08 -11.33 11.34
N ILE A 17 10.62 -10.45 12.18
CA ILE A 17 11.86 -9.71 11.93
C ILE A 17 12.60 -9.50 13.26
N HIS A 18 13.93 -9.36 13.25
CA HIS A 18 14.67 -9.00 14.47
C HIS A 18 14.20 -7.64 15.00
N ALA A 19 14.07 -7.49 16.33
CA ALA A 19 13.59 -6.25 16.96
C ALA A 19 14.38 -5.01 16.51
N LYS A 20 15.72 -5.06 16.53
CA LYS A 20 16.57 -3.96 16.06
C LYS A 20 16.34 -3.61 14.58
N CYS A 21 16.12 -4.61 13.73
CA CYS A 21 15.86 -4.38 12.31
C CYS A 21 14.46 -3.79 12.09
N TYR A 22 13.48 -4.18 12.91
CA TYR A 22 12.15 -3.57 12.91
C TYR A 22 12.22 -2.08 13.24
N ASP A 23 12.92 -1.70 14.31
CA ASP A 23 13.04 -0.30 14.74
C ASP A 23 13.73 0.57 13.69
N GLN A 24 14.74 0.03 13.00
CA GLN A 24 15.41 0.72 11.90
C GLN A 24 14.51 0.85 10.66
N HIS A 25 13.78 -0.21 10.33
CA HIS A 25 12.88 -0.25 9.17
C HIS A 25 11.70 0.69 9.33
N MET A 26 11.11 0.78 10.53
CA MET A 26 9.99 1.67 10.85
C MET A 26 10.34 3.17 10.73
N GLN A 27 11.62 3.53 10.69
CA GLN A 27 12.04 4.92 10.47
C GLN A 27 11.87 5.36 9.00
N SER A 28 11.85 4.42 8.05
CA SER A 28 11.83 4.72 6.61
C SER A 28 10.63 4.13 5.88
N SER A 29 9.97 3.11 6.43
CA SER A 29 8.85 2.44 5.78
C SER A 29 7.81 1.98 6.78
N TYR A 30 6.53 2.17 6.44
CA TYR A 30 5.40 1.62 7.18
C TYR A 30 5.01 0.21 6.70
N LYS A 31 5.69 -0.35 5.70
CA LYS A 31 5.32 -1.60 5.03
C LYS A 31 6.14 -2.77 5.54
N CYS A 32 5.56 -3.96 5.56
CA CYS A 32 6.31 -5.18 5.80
C CYS A 32 7.38 -5.37 4.71
N PRO A 33 8.66 -5.60 5.04
CA PRO A 33 9.71 -5.81 4.04
C PRO A 33 9.58 -7.16 3.30
N ILE A 34 8.70 -8.05 3.78
CA ILE A 34 8.49 -9.39 3.21
C ILE A 34 7.26 -9.42 2.31
N CYS A 35 6.14 -8.82 2.72
CA CYS A 35 4.87 -8.90 1.99
C CYS A 35 4.24 -7.55 1.61
N ASN A 36 4.91 -6.43 1.89
CA ASN A 36 4.44 -5.06 1.63
C ASN A 36 3.16 -4.61 2.34
N ARG A 37 2.52 -5.45 3.16
CA ARG A 37 1.35 -5.06 3.96
C ARG A 37 1.68 -3.92 4.91
N SER A 38 0.76 -2.97 5.08
CA SER A 38 0.88 -1.87 6.04
C SER A 38 1.00 -2.43 7.47
N LEU A 39 2.00 -1.97 8.21
CA LEU A 39 2.27 -2.36 9.60
C LEU A 39 1.69 -1.39 10.63
N LEU A 40 1.33 -0.19 10.17
CA LEU A 40 0.77 0.90 10.96
C LEU A 40 -0.59 1.31 10.37
N ASN A 41 -1.41 1.98 11.18
CA ASN A 41 -2.66 2.56 10.69
C ASN A 41 -2.37 3.77 9.78
N MET A 42 -2.60 3.62 8.48
CA MET A 42 -2.36 4.65 7.46
C MET A 42 -3.58 5.48 7.07
N GLN A 43 -4.69 5.40 7.83
CA GLN A 43 -5.94 6.11 7.50
C GLN A 43 -5.74 7.61 7.32
N SER A 44 -4.96 8.27 8.19
CA SER A 44 -4.70 9.71 8.10
C SER A 44 -3.92 10.09 6.84
N GLN A 45 -2.87 9.34 6.51
CA GLN A 45 -2.06 9.53 5.31
C GLN A 45 -2.88 9.28 4.04
N PHE A 46 -3.69 8.23 4.03
CA PHE A 46 -4.58 7.90 2.92
C PHE A 46 -5.68 8.95 2.72
N ARG A 47 -6.20 9.52 3.81
CA ARG A 47 -7.14 10.65 3.73
C ARG A 47 -6.48 11.90 3.13
N GLN A 48 -5.24 12.21 3.52
CA GLN A 48 -4.50 13.32 2.91
C GLN A 48 -4.29 13.10 1.41
N LEU A 49 -3.92 11.88 1.00
CA LEU A 49 -3.79 11.50 -0.40
C LEU A 49 -5.12 11.64 -1.16
N GLU A 50 -6.23 11.22 -0.56
CA GLU A 50 -7.56 11.38 -1.15
C GLU A 50 -7.92 12.86 -1.38
N LEU A 51 -7.60 13.74 -0.42
CA LEU A 51 -7.77 15.20 -0.60
C LEU A 51 -6.88 15.75 -1.72
N SER A 52 -5.63 15.29 -1.84
CA SER A 52 -4.72 15.70 -2.93
C SER A 52 -5.17 15.23 -4.30
N ILE A 53 -5.85 14.07 -4.37
CA ILE A 53 -6.48 13.56 -5.60
C ILE A 53 -7.67 14.45 -5.97
N LEU A 54 -8.53 14.79 -5.00
CA LEU A 54 -9.70 15.64 -5.25
C LEU A 54 -9.33 17.05 -5.70
N SER A 55 -8.22 17.61 -5.22
CA SER A 55 -7.74 18.93 -5.64
C SER A 55 -7.08 18.94 -7.02
N GLN A 56 -6.79 17.76 -7.59
CA GLN A 56 -6.14 17.59 -8.89
C GLN A 56 -6.96 16.66 -9.78
N PRO A 57 -8.12 17.11 -10.30
CA PRO A 57 -8.97 16.25 -11.11
C PRO A 57 -8.25 15.75 -12.37
N MET A 58 -8.57 14.51 -12.77
CA MET A 58 -8.04 13.93 -14.00
C MET A 58 -8.39 14.78 -15.24
N PRO A 59 -7.45 14.97 -16.18
CA PRO A 59 -7.73 15.55 -17.49
C PRO A 59 -8.86 14.82 -18.21
N LEU A 60 -9.58 15.51 -19.10
CA LEU A 60 -10.76 14.97 -19.77
C LEU A 60 -10.44 13.69 -20.56
N GLU A 61 -9.28 13.66 -21.19
CA GLU A 61 -8.78 12.58 -22.04
C GLU A 61 -8.51 11.30 -21.23
N LEU A 62 -8.18 11.44 -19.95
CA LEU A 62 -7.80 10.34 -19.06
C LEU A 62 -8.84 10.06 -17.96
N ARG A 63 -9.94 10.81 -17.93
CA ARG A 63 -10.96 10.74 -16.86
C ARG A 63 -11.56 9.35 -16.70
N ASN A 64 -11.70 8.63 -17.81
CA ASN A 64 -12.30 7.29 -17.85
C ASN A 64 -11.25 6.17 -17.80
N THR A 65 -9.97 6.50 -17.69
CA THR A 65 -8.91 5.50 -17.56
C THR A 65 -9.09 4.74 -16.24
N ARG A 66 -8.98 3.42 -16.31
CA ARG A 66 -9.09 2.54 -15.15
C ARG A 66 -7.79 1.77 -14.96
N ALA A 67 -7.53 1.35 -13.74
CA ALA A 67 -6.38 0.52 -13.40
C ALA A 67 -6.84 -0.75 -12.70
N VAL A 68 -6.30 -1.89 -13.13
CA VAL A 68 -6.38 -3.13 -12.37
C VAL A 68 -5.28 -3.10 -11.33
N ILE A 69 -5.64 -3.28 -10.06
CA ILE A 69 -4.71 -3.24 -8.93
C ILE A 69 -4.76 -4.53 -8.11
N LEU A 70 -3.66 -4.81 -7.42
CA LEU A 70 -3.59 -5.75 -6.31
C LEU A 70 -3.33 -4.93 -5.02
N CYS A 71 -4.16 -5.11 -4.00
CA CYS A 71 -3.99 -4.44 -2.73
C CYS A 71 -3.06 -5.22 -1.80
N ASN A 72 -2.02 -4.58 -1.26
CA ASN A 72 -1.11 -5.23 -0.31
C ASN A 72 -1.74 -5.41 1.07
N ASP A 73 -2.83 -4.70 1.38
CA ASP A 73 -3.46 -4.73 2.71
C ASP A 73 -4.56 -5.78 2.84
N CYS A 74 -5.39 -5.98 1.81
CA CYS A 74 -6.42 -7.02 1.81
C CYS A 74 -6.14 -8.18 0.84
N SER A 75 -5.04 -8.14 0.08
CA SER A 75 -4.70 -9.09 -0.98
C SER A 75 -5.74 -9.20 -2.11
N GLY A 76 -6.74 -8.32 -2.10
CA GLY A 76 -7.81 -8.29 -3.09
C GLY A 76 -7.37 -7.63 -4.40
N LYS A 77 -7.92 -8.13 -5.51
CA LYS A 77 -7.79 -7.55 -6.84
C LYS A 77 -9.04 -6.75 -7.17
N SER A 78 -8.88 -5.54 -7.70
CA SER A 78 -10.01 -4.69 -8.09
C SER A 78 -9.65 -3.81 -9.28
N THR A 79 -10.64 -3.41 -10.08
CA THR A 79 -10.49 -2.38 -11.12
C THR A 79 -11.03 -1.05 -10.58
N VAL A 80 -10.20 -0.01 -10.58
CA VAL A 80 -10.50 1.29 -9.94
C VAL A 80 -10.20 2.45 -10.89
N PRO A 81 -10.78 3.65 -10.70
CA PRO A 81 -10.40 4.83 -11.45
C PRO A 81 -8.89 5.07 -11.34
N TYR A 82 -8.24 5.36 -12.46
CA TYR A 82 -6.81 5.68 -12.46
C TYR A 82 -6.60 7.11 -11.99
N HIS A 83 -5.61 7.29 -11.11
CA HIS A 83 -5.05 8.59 -10.76
C HIS A 83 -3.55 8.43 -10.50
N TRP A 84 -2.73 9.33 -11.05
CA TRP A 84 -1.27 9.19 -10.98
C TRP A 84 -0.72 9.28 -9.54
N LEU A 85 -1.41 9.99 -8.64
CA LEU A 85 -1.04 10.09 -7.22
C LEU A 85 -1.30 8.80 -6.42
N GLY A 86 -2.29 7.99 -6.80
CA GLY A 86 -2.65 6.83 -6.00
C GLY A 86 -3.93 6.13 -6.44
N LEU A 87 -3.99 4.83 -6.19
CA LEU A 87 -5.10 3.97 -6.58
C LEU A 87 -5.77 3.43 -5.32
N LYS A 88 -7.01 3.84 -5.07
CA LYS A 88 -7.77 3.44 -3.87
C LYS A 88 -8.33 2.04 -4.07
N CYS A 89 -7.99 1.10 -3.17
CA CYS A 89 -8.60 -0.23 -3.18
C CYS A 89 -10.12 -0.15 -2.98
N ALA A 90 -10.89 -0.74 -3.90
CA ALA A 90 -12.35 -0.75 -3.80
C ALA A 90 -12.91 -1.65 -2.68
N ILE A 91 -12.06 -2.50 -2.07
CA ILE A 91 -12.47 -3.49 -1.06
C ILE A 91 -12.21 -2.95 0.35
N CYS A 92 -11.01 -2.42 0.61
CA CYS A 92 -10.59 -1.98 1.95
C CYS A 92 -10.22 -0.50 2.05
N ASN A 93 -10.38 0.28 0.98
CA ASN A 93 -10.05 1.72 0.91
C ASN A 93 -8.57 2.08 1.13
N SER A 94 -7.68 1.09 1.23
CA SER A 94 -6.23 1.33 1.29
C SER A 94 -5.68 1.85 -0.04
N TYR A 95 -4.68 2.72 0.03
CA TYR A 95 -3.86 3.13 -1.12
C TYR A 95 -2.53 2.37 -1.24
N ASN A 96 -2.28 1.40 -0.35
CA ASN A 96 -1.12 0.52 -0.46
C ASN A 96 -1.38 -0.58 -1.51
N THR A 97 -1.33 -0.19 -2.77
CA THR A 97 -1.70 -1.03 -3.92
C THR A 97 -0.59 -1.07 -4.94
N ALA A 98 -0.48 -2.19 -5.66
CA ALA A 98 0.35 -2.32 -6.85
C ALA A 98 -0.55 -2.25 -8.11
N GLN A 99 -0.21 -1.37 -9.05
CA GLN A 99 -0.84 -1.35 -10.36
C GLN A 99 -0.37 -2.55 -11.17
N ILE A 100 -1.32 -3.32 -11.71
CA ILE A 100 -1.05 -4.48 -12.56
C ILE A 100 -1.09 -4.08 -14.03
N ARG A 101 -2.14 -3.36 -14.44
CA ARG A 101 -2.29 -2.81 -15.80
C ARG A 101 -3.28 -1.66 -15.83
N LEU A 102 -3.19 -0.82 -16.86
CA LEU A 102 -4.26 0.09 -17.22
C LEU A 102 -5.27 -0.64 -18.10
N GLU A 103 -6.55 -0.34 -17.92
CA GLU A 103 -7.64 -0.74 -18.81
C GLU A 103 -8.05 0.52 -19.59
N ASN A 104 -7.85 0.43 -20.91
CA ASN A 104 -8.07 1.48 -21.92
C ASN A 104 -7.00 2.59 -21.94
N SER A 105 -5.83 2.25 -22.50
CA SER A 105 -4.98 3.22 -23.21
C SER A 105 -5.36 3.22 -24.68
#